data_AF-A0A1Z3CIN1-F1
#
_entry.id   AF-A0A1Z3CIN1-F1
#
_cell.length_a   1.000
_cell.length_b   1.000
_cell.length_c   1.000
_cell.angle_alpha   90.00
_cell.angle_beta   90.00
_cell.angle_gamma   90.00
#
_symmetry.space_group_name_H-M   'P 1'
#
loop_
_entity.id
_entity.type
_entity.pdbx_description
1 polymer ?
#
loop_
_entity_poly.entity_id
_entity_poly.type
_entity_poly.pdbx_seq_one_letter_code
_entity_poly.pdbx_strand_id
1 'polypeptide(L)'
;MENMYILKTNNNIIFNDGKTNEVIFNFKDYEDVLKNLSTEKYNFFKIIHEKYNIKNEEEIKKKFLYIFHFILIKNICNYILDKYSSKKTDFLYFNKDIKNEKFKLSGELSSDDVLINIIISLINSEEYLSQDLKIDFKKFDINEINNKKIEDKGINFYFYYDSIKKQDLKSKIEKDLLEFAYIDKNKKNIDNRYILPIYIDDEQLEKLGIENYQDYLVNWISIGYLKMLIKIHDFLINYYNLTLEKGLKIDDVMLVLIDILDTEVKDFPKGLKKSIEVGKETSGKCFFINKIVQPVALTPELTLLLQGKDVYNVVPRI
;
A
#
# COMPACT_ATOMS: atom_id res chain seq x y z
N MET A 1 3.12 -32.34 2.21
CA MET A 1 2.36 -31.34 1.45
C MET A 1 3.08 -31.05 0.14
N GLU A 2 2.57 -30.19 -0.73
CA GLU A 2 3.29 -29.80 -1.96
C GLU A 2 4.33 -28.72 -1.62
N ASN A 3 5.45 -28.73 -2.33
CA ASN A 3 6.46 -27.66 -2.26
C ASN A 3 6.21 -26.66 -3.38
N MET A 4 6.55 -25.40 -3.12
CA MET A 4 6.52 -24.33 -4.10
C MET A 4 7.93 -23.91 -4.48
N TYR A 5 8.10 -23.39 -5.68
CA TYR A 5 9.39 -23.00 -6.20
C TYR A 5 9.30 -21.63 -6.85
N ILE A 6 10.29 -20.78 -6.59
CA ILE A 6 10.51 -19.54 -7.33
C ILE A 6 11.84 -19.66 -8.05
N LEU A 7 11.80 -19.42 -9.35
CA LEU A 7 12.93 -19.60 -10.23
C LEU A 7 13.10 -18.43 -11.17
N LYS A 8 14.33 -17.93 -11.22
CA LYS A 8 14.75 -17.01 -12.28
C LYS A 8 15.17 -17.80 -13.52
N THR A 9 14.66 -17.35 -14.67
CA THR A 9 15.11 -17.69 -16.02
C THR A 9 15.72 -16.44 -16.67
N ASN A 10 16.19 -16.54 -17.92
CA ASN A 10 16.85 -15.42 -18.60
C ASN A 10 15.97 -14.15 -18.65
N ASN A 11 14.66 -14.29 -18.88
CA ASN A 11 13.75 -13.15 -19.04
C ASN A 11 12.65 -13.07 -17.98
N ASN A 12 12.42 -14.12 -17.20
CA ASN A 12 11.26 -14.21 -16.32
C ASN A 12 11.64 -14.70 -14.92
N ILE A 13 10.86 -14.29 -13.92
CA ILE A 13 10.77 -14.97 -12.64
C ILE A 13 9.47 -15.79 -12.67
N ILE A 14 9.60 -17.08 -12.44
CA ILE A 14 8.51 -18.05 -12.50
C ILE A 14 8.23 -18.56 -11.09
N PHE A 15 6.96 -18.59 -10.73
CA PHE A 15 6.43 -19.28 -9.56
C PHE A 15 5.83 -20.61 -10.00
N ASN A 16 6.32 -21.71 -9.43
CA ASN A 16 5.74 -23.03 -9.59
C ASN A 16 5.05 -23.44 -8.31
N ASP A 17 3.77 -23.77 -8.43
CA ASP A 17 2.91 -24.09 -7.29
C ASP A 17 2.73 -25.61 -7.05
N GLY A 18 3.66 -26.41 -7.58
CA GLY A 18 3.58 -27.88 -7.67
C GLY A 18 2.88 -28.38 -8.94
N LYS A 19 1.97 -27.60 -9.53
CA LYS A 19 1.09 -28.05 -10.64
C LYS A 19 1.21 -27.20 -11.90
N THR A 20 1.30 -25.89 -11.73
CA THR A 20 1.37 -24.92 -12.84
C THR A 20 2.59 -24.03 -12.68
N ASN A 21 3.08 -23.52 -13.81
CA ASN A 21 4.06 -22.46 -13.85
C ASN A 21 3.35 -21.14 -14.11
N GLU A 22 3.70 -20.12 -13.34
CA GLU A 22 3.18 -18.78 -13.49
C GLU A 22 4.34 -17.79 -13.59
N VAL A 23 4.35 -16.93 -14.61
CA VAL A 23 5.30 -15.82 -14.71
C VAL A 23 4.85 -14.73 -13.75
N ILE A 24 5.55 -14.58 -12.63
CA ILE A 24 5.28 -13.53 -11.64
C ILE A 24 6.03 -12.23 -11.93
N PHE A 25 7.04 -12.29 -12.81
CA PHE A 25 7.70 -11.11 -13.34
C PHE A 25 8.26 -11.40 -14.73
N ASN A 26 7.90 -10.58 -15.72
CA ASN A 26 8.38 -10.65 -17.09
C ASN A 26 9.24 -9.42 -17.39
N PHE A 27 10.52 -9.63 -17.71
CA PHE A 27 11.47 -8.54 -17.92
C PHE A 27 11.16 -7.74 -19.18
N LYS A 28 10.57 -8.36 -20.21
CA LYS A 28 10.17 -7.64 -21.43
C LYS A 28 9.00 -6.71 -21.16
N ASP A 29 8.02 -7.16 -20.37
CA ASP A 29 6.90 -6.32 -19.96
C ASP A 29 7.38 -5.14 -19.12
N TYR A 30 8.34 -5.37 -18.23
CA TYR A 30 8.96 -4.32 -17.43
C TYR A 30 9.70 -3.29 -18.29
N GLU A 31 10.55 -3.72 -19.24
CA GLU A 31 11.21 -2.81 -20.17
C GLU A 31 10.21 -2.00 -21.01
N ASP A 32 9.11 -2.63 -21.41
CA ASP A 32 8.04 -1.97 -22.16
C ASP A 32 7.33 -0.91 -21.30
N VAL A 33 7.08 -1.18 -20.01
CA VAL A 33 6.61 -0.16 -19.05
C VAL A 33 7.60 1.02 -18.96
N LEU A 34 8.90 0.74 -18.82
CA LEU A 34 9.93 1.77 -18.72
C LEU A 34 10.05 2.65 -19.97
N LYS A 35 9.85 2.08 -21.16
CA LYS A 35 9.85 2.83 -22.43
C LYS A 35 8.60 3.68 -22.64
N ASN A 36 7.56 3.46 -21.83
CA ASN A 36 6.24 4.05 -21.99
C ASN A 36 5.79 4.86 -20.76
N LEU A 37 6.72 5.25 -19.87
CA LEU A 37 6.42 6.00 -18.64
C LEU A 37 5.65 7.30 -18.92
N SER A 38 5.99 8.00 -19.99
CA SER A 38 5.39 9.29 -20.39
C SER A 38 4.14 9.16 -21.27
N THR A 39 3.68 7.93 -21.53
CA THR A 39 2.58 7.64 -22.47
C THR A 39 1.33 7.18 -21.72
N GLU A 40 0.20 7.10 -22.42
CA GLU A 40 -1.06 6.57 -21.88
C GLU A 40 -1.20 5.04 -22.05
N LYS A 41 -0.14 4.34 -22.48
CA LYS A 41 -0.18 2.89 -22.68
C LYS A 41 -0.51 2.13 -21.38
N TYR A 42 -0.02 2.63 -20.25
CA TYR A 42 -0.26 2.05 -18.93
C TYR A 42 -0.91 3.07 -17.99
N ASN A 43 -1.96 2.64 -17.29
CA ASN A 43 -2.66 3.49 -16.34
C ASN A 43 -1.87 3.76 -15.05
N PHE A 44 -0.73 3.07 -14.83
CA PHE A 44 0.10 3.26 -13.64
C PHE A 44 0.49 4.74 -13.42
N PHE A 45 0.84 5.45 -14.48
CA PHE A 45 1.36 6.82 -14.39
C PHE A 45 0.29 7.89 -14.64
N LYS A 46 -0.99 7.50 -14.75
CA LYS A 46 -2.10 8.40 -15.07
C LYS A 46 -2.20 9.56 -14.08
N ILE A 47 -2.14 9.27 -12.78
CA ILE A 47 -2.19 10.29 -11.72
C ILE A 47 -0.99 11.25 -11.81
N ILE A 48 0.21 10.73 -12.10
CA ILE A 48 1.42 11.55 -12.29
C ILE A 48 1.24 12.52 -13.46
N HIS A 49 0.67 12.05 -14.57
CA HIS A 49 0.41 12.86 -15.75
C HIS A 49 -0.69 13.91 -15.51
N GLU A 50 -1.77 13.53 -14.84
CA GLU A 50 -2.99 14.34 -14.73
C GLU A 50 -2.98 15.26 -13.50
N LYS A 51 -2.68 14.72 -12.31
CA LYS A 51 -2.72 15.50 -11.05
C LYS A 51 -1.43 16.28 -10.81
N TYR A 52 -0.27 15.69 -11.11
CA TYR A 52 1.03 16.33 -10.90
C TYR A 52 1.55 17.08 -12.12
N ASN A 53 0.94 16.89 -13.29
CA ASN A 53 1.36 17.49 -14.57
C ASN A 53 2.83 17.20 -14.92
N ILE A 54 3.32 16.00 -14.59
CA ILE A 54 4.69 15.56 -14.89
C ILE A 54 4.61 14.53 -16.02
N LYS A 55 5.21 14.83 -17.18
CA LYS A 55 5.29 13.90 -18.32
C LYS A 55 6.73 13.58 -18.74
N ASN A 56 7.73 14.19 -18.12
CA ASN A 56 9.13 13.95 -18.44
C ASN A 56 9.57 12.56 -17.92
N GLU A 57 10.10 11.70 -18.80
CA GLU A 57 10.48 10.33 -18.45
C GLU A 57 11.54 10.28 -17.34
N GLU A 58 12.60 11.09 -17.43
CA GLU A 58 13.68 11.12 -16.43
C GLU A 58 13.17 11.58 -15.06
N GLU A 59 12.27 12.56 -15.04
CA GLU A 59 11.63 13.02 -13.82
C GLU A 59 10.75 11.93 -13.20
N ILE A 60 9.98 11.20 -14.01
CA ILE A 60 9.17 10.07 -13.55
C ILE A 60 10.07 8.96 -12.98
N LYS A 61 11.15 8.61 -13.68
CA LYS A 61 12.14 7.62 -13.22
C LYS A 61 12.74 8.02 -11.87
N LYS A 62 13.12 9.30 -11.72
CA LYS A 62 13.79 9.79 -10.52
C LYS A 62 12.85 9.89 -9.32
N LYS A 63 11.61 10.35 -9.52
CA LYS A 63 10.69 10.70 -8.43
C LYS A 63 9.69 9.61 -8.06
N PHE A 64 9.33 8.71 -8.98
CA PHE A 64 8.19 7.81 -8.77
C PHE A 64 8.51 6.33 -8.99
N LEU A 65 9.53 6.01 -9.79
CA LEU A 65 9.79 4.61 -10.14
C LEU A 65 10.15 3.73 -8.93
N TYR A 66 10.77 4.28 -7.89
CA TYR A 66 11.03 3.52 -6.66
C TYR A 66 9.75 3.12 -5.92
N ILE A 67 8.70 3.95 -5.98
CA ILE A 67 7.37 3.66 -5.41
C ILE A 67 6.69 2.59 -6.26
N PHE A 68 6.78 2.69 -7.59
CA PHE A 68 6.28 1.67 -8.50
C PHE A 68 6.90 0.29 -8.19
N HIS A 69 8.22 0.22 -8.04
CA HIS A 69 8.91 -1.01 -7.66
C HIS A 69 8.48 -1.52 -6.30
N PHE A 70 8.34 -0.64 -5.31
CA PHE A 70 7.88 -1.02 -3.98
C PHE A 70 6.51 -1.70 -4.03
N ILE A 71 5.54 -1.10 -4.71
CA ILE A 71 4.20 -1.65 -4.89
C ILE A 71 4.26 -3.01 -5.61
N LEU A 72 4.94 -3.07 -6.75
CA LEU A 72 5.01 -4.27 -7.57
C LEU A 72 5.62 -5.45 -6.80
N ILE A 73 6.76 -5.24 -6.13
CA ILE A 73 7.43 -6.28 -5.35
C ILE A 73 6.53 -6.75 -4.21
N LYS A 74 5.96 -5.82 -3.42
CA LYS A 74 5.10 -6.18 -2.29
C LYS A 74 3.86 -6.95 -2.73
N ASN A 75 3.24 -6.55 -3.84
CA ASN A 75 2.07 -7.25 -4.36
C ASN A 75 2.39 -8.62 -4.96
N ILE A 76 3.57 -8.81 -5.59
CA ILE A 76 4.07 -10.14 -5.96
C ILE A 76 4.26 -11.02 -4.71
N CYS A 77 4.87 -10.48 -3.64
CA CYS A 77 5.04 -11.22 -2.39
C CYS A 77 3.70 -11.61 -1.77
N ASN A 78 2.74 -10.68 -1.72
CA ASN A 78 1.38 -10.96 -1.25
C ASN A 78 0.70 -12.08 -2.06
N TYR A 79 0.87 -12.08 -3.38
CA TYR A 79 0.37 -13.15 -4.24
C TYR A 79 0.97 -14.52 -3.88
N ILE A 80 2.29 -14.56 -3.68
CA ILE A 80 3.00 -15.79 -3.28
C ILE A 80 2.51 -16.28 -1.92
N LEU A 81 2.33 -15.39 -0.94
CA LEU A 81 1.85 -15.72 0.40
C LEU A 81 0.43 -16.30 0.38
N ASP A 82 -0.48 -15.69 -0.38
CA ASP A 82 -1.85 -16.20 -0.52
C ASP A 82 -1.89 -17.58 -1.18
N LYS A 83 -1.06 -17.80 -2.21
CA LYS A 83 -0.90 -19.11 -2.84
C LYS A 83 -0.32 -20.14 -1.87
N TYR A 84 0.74 -19.78 -1.16
CA TYR A 84 1.40 -20.64 -0.17
C TYR A 84 0.41 -21.12 0.90
N SER A 85 -0.38 -20.18 1.43
CA SER A 85 -1.37 -20.42 2.49
C SER A 85 -2.53 -21.27 2.00
N SER A 86 -3.10 -20.95 0.83
CA SER A 86 -4.26 -21.68 0.28
C SER A 86 -3.97 -23.14 -0.08
N LYS A 87 -2.74 -23.45 -0.50
CA LYS A 87 -2.32 -24.82 -0.86
C LYS A 87 -1.76 -25.66 0.29
N LYS A 88 -1.64 -25.08 1.50
CA LYS A 88 -0.98 -25.72 2.65
C LYS A 88 0.42 -26.24 2.28
N THR A 89 1.29 -25.34 1.82
CA THR A 89 2.62 -25.68 1.30
C THR A 89 3.60 -26.03 2.43
N ASP A 90 4.52 -26.98 2.20
CA ASP A 90 5.57 -27.32 3.20
C ASP A 90 6.72 -26.31 3.21
N PHE A 91 7.27 -26.03 2.03
CA PHE A 91 8.39 -25.09 1.83
C PHE A 91 8.23 -24.32 0.51
N LEU A 92 8.69 -23.08 0.52
CA LEU A 92 8.95 -22.25 -0.65
C LEU A 92 10.45 -22.27 -0.95
N TYR A 93 10.83 -22.83 -2.09
CA TYR A 93 12.22 -22.93 -2.50
C TYR A 93 12.62 -21.86 -3.51
N PHE A 94 13.78 -21.26 -3.31
CA PHE A 94 14.41 -20.38 -4.30
C PHE A 94 15.58 -21.08 -4.99
N ASN A 95 15.72 -20.87 -6.31
CA ASN A 95 16.87 -21.36 -7.06
C ASN A 95 18.13 -20.49 -6.91
N LYS A 96 18.04 -19.38 -6.18
CA LYS A 96 19.12 -18.43 -5.92
C LYS A 96 19.13 -18.04 -4.45
N ASP A 97 20.33 -18.07 -3.84
CA ASP A 97 20.60 -17.60 -2.49
C ASP A 97 20.99 -16.10 -2.50
N ILE A 98 20.75 -15.37 -1.41
CA ILE A 98 20.86 -13.89 -1.30
C ILE A 98 22.01 -13.42 -0.40
N LYS A 99 23.10 -14.18 -0.30
CA LYS A 99 24.21 -13.83 0.62
C LYS A 99 24.76 -12.42 0.35
N ASN A 100 24.61 -11.54 1.35
CA ASN A 100 25.07 -10.14 1.39
C ASN A 100 24.41 -9.18 0.39
N GLU A 101 23.23 -9.52 -0.13
CA GLU A 101 22.49 -8.66 -1.04
C GLU A 101 21.65 -7.60 -0.28
N LYS A 102 21.41 -6.45 -0.93
CA LYS A 102 20.62 -5.34 -0.36
C LYS A 102 19.35 -5.11 -1.16
N PHE A 103 18.30 -4.70 -0.45
CA PHE A 103 17.05 -4.27 -1.07
C PHE A 103 17.27 -3.03 -1.93
N LYS A 104 16.83 -3.06 -3.19
CA LYS A 104 17.06 -1.98 -4.17
C LYS A 104 15.77 -1.60 -4.86
N LEU A 105 15.33 -0.35 -4.69
CA LEU A 105 14.14 0.18 -5.36
C LEU A 105 14.44 1.24 -6.42
N SER A 106 15.62 1.86 -6.37
CA SER A 106 15.97 2.98 -7.24
C SER A 106 16.58 2.55 -8.57
N GLY A 107 16.34 3.37 -9.59
CA GLY A 107 16.80 3.11 -10.96
C GLY A 107 16.09 1.93 -11.60
N GLU A 108 16.54 1.53 -12.78
CA GLU A 108 16.02 0.34 -13.47
C GLU A 108 16.52 -0.93 -12.76
N LEU A 109 15.58 -1.84 -12.46
CA LEU A 109 15.88 -3.10 -11.77
C LEU A 109 16.25 -4.17 -12.77
N SER A 110 17.32 -4.91 -12.49
CA SER A 110 17.61 -6.17 -13.18
C SER A 110 16.69 -7.30 -12.67
N SER A 111 16.59 -8.40 -13.41
CA SER A 111 15.86 -9.57 -12.95
C SER A 111 16.44 -10.18 -11.65
N ASP A 112 17.74 -9.97 -11.40
CA ASP A 112 18.37 -10.32 -10.13
C ASP A 112 17.93 -9.41 -8.99
N ASP A 113 17.88 -8.09 -9.23
CA ASP A 113 17.40 -7.12 -8.23
C ASP A 113 15.96 -7.45 -7.80
N VAL A 114 15.09 -7.76 -8.77
CA VAL A 114 13.69 -8.13 -8.51
C VAL A 114 13.61 -9.42 -7.68
N LEU A 115 14.35 -10.47 -8.04
CA LEU A 115 14.33 -11.72 -7.28
C LEU A 115 14.85 -11.53 -5.85
N ILE A 116 15.95 -10.79 -5.68
CA ILE A 116 16.52 -10.45 -4.37
C ILE A 116 15.49 -9.69 -3.53
N ASN A 117 14.83 -8.69 -4.11
CA ASN A 117 13.80 -7.93 -3.42
C ASN A 117 12.60 -8.80 -3.00
N ILE A 118 12.17 -9.75 -3.83
CA ILE A 118 11.11 -10.70 -3.47
C ILE A 118 11.55 -11.55 -2.27
N ILE A 119 12.76 -12.11 -2.31
CA ILE A 119 13.29 -12.94 -1.21
C ILE A 119 13.37 -12.13 0.07
N ILE A 120 14.01 -10.95 0.03
CA ILE A 120 14.14 -10.06 1.19
C ILE A 120 12.76 -9.67 1.73
N SER A 121 11.78 -9.39 0.87
CA SER A 121 10.44 -9.03 1.31
C SER A 121 9.74 -10.19 2.02
N LEU A 122 9.88 -11.41 1.52
CA LEU A 122 9.25 -12.59 2.10
C LEU A 122 9.89 -13.02 3.43
N ILE A 123 11.22 -12.96 3.56
CA ILE A 123 11.88 -13.30 4.85
C ILE A 123 11.62 -12.24 5.94
N ASN A 124 11.21 -11.04 5.57
CA ASN A 124 10.81 -9.99 6.50
C ASN A 124 9.28 -9.90 6.68
N SER A 125 8.52 -10.82 6.09
CA SER A 125 7.06 -10.84 6.26
C SER A 125 6.65 -11.41 7.61
N GLU A 126 5.47 -11.02 8.09
CA GLU A 126 4.87 -11.54 9.33
C GLU A 126 4.85 -13.07 9.33
N GLU A 127 4.47 -13.70 8.21
CA GLU A 127 4.35 -15.15 8.05
C GLU A 127 5.69 -15.87 8.21
N TYR A 128 6.78 -15.27 7.74
CA TYR A 128 8.10 -15.89 7.94
C TYR A 128 8.55 -15.76 9.40
N LEU A 129 8.36 -14.58 9.99
CA LEU A 129 8.73 -14.30 11.37
C LEU A 129 7.90 -15.13 12.38
N SER A 130 6.64 -15.45 12.05
CA SER A 130 5.77 -16.34 12.83
C SER A 130 6.00 -17.82 12.56
N GLN A 131 6.89 -18.18 11.61
CA GLN A 131 7.16 -19.55 11.15
C GLN A 131 6.03 -20.23 10.36
N ASP A 132 5.04 -19.46 9.90
CA ASP A 132 3.97 -19.93 9.02
C ASP A 132 4.43 -20.06 7.56
N LEU A 133 5.43 -19.27 7.15
CA LEU A 133 6.14 -19.40 5.89
C LEU A 133 7.53 -20.03 6.11
N LYS A 134 7.82 -21.11 5.40
CA LYS A 134 9.14 -21.77 5.43
C LYS A 134 9.84 -21.57 4.09
N ILE A 135 11.02 -20.96 4.13
CA ILE A 135 11.86 -20.71 2.95
C ILE A 135 13.15 -21.51 3.04
N ASP A 136 13.56 -22.10 1.93
CA ASP A 136 14.86 -22.76 1.78
C ASP A 136 15.42 -22.52 0.37
N PHE A 137 16.73 -22.75 0.19
CA PHE A 137 17.45 -22.47 -1.04
C PHE A 137 17.97 -23.78 -1.62
N LYS A 138 17.50 -24.15 -2.81
CA LYS A 138 17.90 -25.38 -3.48
C LYS A 138 18.28 -25.11 -4.92
N LYS A 139 19.35 -25.76 -5.38
CA LYS A 139 19.59 -25.90 -6.81
C LYS A 139 18.67 -27.00 -7.33
N PHE A 140 17.87 -26.69 -8.35
CA PHE A 140 17.00 -27.64 -9.02
C PHE A 140 17.08 -27.42 -10.53
N ASP A 141 16.82 -28.49 -11.32
CA ASP A 141 16.86 -28.41 -12.77
C ASP A 141 15.66 -27.63 -13.30
N ILE A 142 15.94 -26.48 -13.93
CA ILE A 142 14.94 -25.59 -14.51
C ILE A 142 14.12 -26.30 -15.60
N ASN A 143 14.72 -27.29 -16.29
CA ASN A 143 14.06 -28.02 -17.37
C ASN A 143 12.96 -28.97 -16.86
N GLU A 144 13.09 -29.51 -15.64
CA GLU A 144 12.05 -30.36 -15.04
C GLU A 144 10.78 -29.57 -14.71
N ILE A 145 10.97 -28.30 -14.35
CA ILE A 145 9.86 -27.41 -13.97
C ILE A 145 9.20 -26.81 -15.23
N ASN A 146 9.97 -26.46 -16.25
CA ASN A 146 9.51 -25.77 -17.46
C ASN A 146 8.65 -26.61 -18.44
N ASN A 147 8.53 -27.92 -18.25
CA ASN A 147 7.70 -28.79 -19.12
C ASN A 147 6.18 -28.62 -18.94
N LYS A 148 5.75 -27.75 -18.00
CA LYS A 148 4.34 -27.46 -17.71
C LYS A 148 3.88 -26.20 -18.45
N LYS A 149 2.59 -26.13 -18.78
CA LYS A 149 1.96 -24.92 -19.32
C LYS A 149 2.28 -23.73 -18.41
N ILE A 150 2.80 -22.66 -19.01
CA ILE A 150 3.18 -21.42 -18.34
C ILE A 150 2.04 -20.41 -18.53
N GLU A 151 1.50 -19.92 -17.42
CA GLU A 151 0.56 -18.80 -17.40
C GLU A 151 1.33 -17.50 -17.19
N ASP A 152 0.98 -16.45 -17.94
CA ASP A 152 1.52 -15.10 -17.73
C ASP A 152 0.33 -14.14 -17.62
N LYS A 153 0.18 -13.55 -16.42
CA LYS A 153 -0.91 -12.60 -16.11
C LYS A 153 -0.50 -11.15 -16.40
N GLY A 154 0.77 -10.92 -16.74
CA GLY A 154 1.34 -9.61 -17.01
C GLY A 154 1.54 -8.73 -15.76
N ILE A 155 2.39 -7.71 -15.91
CA ILE A 155 2.76 -6.79 -14.82
C ILE A 155 1.57 -6.03 -14.23
N ASN A 156 0.53 -5.73 -15.03
CA ASN A 156 -0.71 -5.09 -14.57
C ASN A 156 -1.41 -5.89 -13.47
N PHE A 157 -1.51 -7.21 -13.63
CA PHE A 157 -2.17 -8.07 -12.65
C PHE A 157 -1.46 -7.99 -11.30
N TYR A 158 -0.14 -8.13 -11.30
CA TYR A 158 0.64 -8.12 -10.07
C TYR A 158 0.72 -6.73 -9.45
N PHE A 159 0.81 -5.67 -10.25
CA PHE A 159 0.83 -4.30 -9.72
C PHE A 159 -0.43 -3.96 -8.92
N TYR A 160 -1.61 -4.41 -9.38
CA TYR A 160 -2.90 -4.17 -8.71
C TYR A 160 -3.37 -5.36 -7.86
N TYR A 161 -2.50 -6.33 -7.58
CA TYR A 161 -2.91 -7.48 -6.76
C TYR A 161 -3.25 -7.04 -5.34
N ASP A 162 -4.46 -7.34 -4.89
CA ASP A 162 -4.94 -7.05 -3.54
C ASP A 162 -5.03 -8.38 -2.77
N SER A 163 -4.31 -8.50 -1.66
CA SER A 163 -4.19 -9.78 -0.95
C SER A 163 -5.52 -10.23 -0.34
N ILE A 164 -5.73 -11.54 -0.26
CA ILE A 164 -6.97 -12.11 0.29
C ILE A 164 -7.16 -11.65 1.74
N LYS A 165 -6.10 -11.71 2.56
CA LYS A 165 -6.12 -11.25 3.96
C LYS A 165 -6.56 -9.78 4.07
N LYS A 166 -6.06 -8.90 3.19
CA LYS A 166 -6.43 -7.48 3.17
C LYS A 166 -7.88 -7.28 2.71
N GLN A 167 -8.34 -8.00 1.68
CA GLN A 167 -9.73 -7.91 1.18
C GLN A 167 -10.76 -8.32 2.24
N ASP A 168 -10.50 -9.41 2.95
CA ASP A 168 -11.38 -9.91 4.02
C ASP A 168 -11.47 -8.88 5.18
N LEU A 169 -10.32 -8.36 5.61
CA LEU A 169 -10.27 -7.35 6.66
C LEU A 169 -10.92 -6.02 6.22
N LYS A 170 -10.71 -5.62 4.97
CA LYS A 170 -11.33 -4.45 4.35
C LYS A 170 -12.85 -4.51 4.41
N SER A 171 -13.43 -5.65 4.00
CA SER A 171 -14.88 -5.86 4.01
C SER A 171 -15.45 -5.77 5.44
N LYS A 172 -14.72 -6.31 6.43
CA LYS A 172 -15.10 -6.24 7.84
C LYS A 172 -15.05 -4.80 8.37
N ILE A 173 -13.92 -4.10 8.16
CA ILE A 173 -13.73 -2.73 8.64
C ILE A 173 -14.73 -1.77 7.97
N GLU A 174 -14.96 -1.89 6.67
CA GLU A 174 -15.92 -1.05 5.94
C GLU A 174 -17.34 -1.18 6.52
N LYS A 175 -17.77 -2.42 6.81
CA LYS A 175 -19.07 -2.67 7.45
C LYS A 175 -19.16 -1.98 8.81
N ASP A 176 -18.15 -2.12 9.65
CA ASP A 176 -18.18 -1.59 11.01
C ASP A 176 -18.09 -0.05 11.00
N LEU A 177 -17.27 0.55 10.13
CA LEU A 177 -17.20 2.00 9.98
C LEU A 177 -18.53 2.61 9.49
N LEU A 178 -19.30 1.88 8.67
CA LEU A 178 -20.67 2.28 8.29
C LEU A 178 -21.61 2.21 9.50
N GLU A 179 -21.58 1.12 10.27
CA GLU A 179 -22.43 0.93 11.45
C GLU A 179 -22.17 2.00 12.52
N PHE A 180 -20.89 2.33 12.75
CA PHE A 180 -20.49 3.38 13.68
C PHE A 180 -20.58 4.80 13.09
N ALA A 181 -21.07 4.95 11.86
CA ALA A 181 -21.22 6.22 11.16
C ALA A 181 -19.93 7.05 11.09
N TYR A 182 -18.79 6.41 10.84
CA TYR A 182 -17.55 7.07 10.43
C TYR A 182 -17.54 7.45 8.95
N ILE A 183 -18.22 6.64 8.13
CA ILE A 183 -18.30 6.79 6.68
C ILE A 183 -19.75 6.68 6.21
N ASP A 184 -20.00 7.16 5.00
CA ASP A 184 -21.31 7.15 4.35
C ASP A 184 -21.21 6.35 3.05
N LYS A 185 -22.05 5.31 2.89
CA LYS A 185 -22.01 4.34 1.79
C LYS A 185 -22.03 5.00 0.41
N ASN A 186 -22.67 6.17 0.29
CA ASN A 186 -22.86 6.88 -0.98
C ASN A 186 -21.83 7.99 -1.22
N LYS A 187 -20.89 8.21 -0.29
CA LYS A 187 -19.90 9.29 -0.38
C LYS A 187 -18.49 8.75 -0.55
N LYS A 188 -18.20 8.29 -1.77
CA LYS A 188 -16.85 7.97 -2.22
C LYS A 188 -16.35 9.01 -3.23
N ASN A 189 -15.05 9.25 -3.23
CA ASN A 189 -14.41 10.10 -4.24
C ASN A 189 -14.16 9.33 -5.55
N ILE A 190 -13.54 10.01 -6.52
CA ILE A 190 -13.20 9.45 -7.84
C ILE A 190 -12.27 8.23 -7.77
N ASP A 191 -11.50 8.12 -6.67
CA ASP A 191 -10.56 7.04 -6.41
C ASP A 191 -11.21 5.90 -5.59
N ASN A 192 -12.54 5.92 -5.43
CA ASN A 192 -13.37 4.95 -4.71
C ASN A 192 -13.06 4.84 -3.19
N ARG A 193 -12.66 5.97 -2.58
CA ARG A 193 -12.39 6.08 -1.13
C ARG A 193 -13.43 6.92 -0.41
N TYR A 194 -13.73 6.56 0.83
CA TYR A 194 -14.63 7.33 1.69
C TYR A 194 -13.95 8.60 2.21
N ILE A 195 -14.68 9.70 2.22
CA ILE A 195 -14.14 11.00 2.62
C ILE A 195 -14.37 11.26 4.11
N LEU A 196 -13.25 11.45 4.84
CA LEU A 196 -13.24 12.04 6.17
C LEU A 196 -13.13 13.57 6.06
N PRO A 197 -14.12 14.32 6.58
CA PRO A 197 -14.13 15.78 6.45
C PRO A 197 -13.13 16.47 7.38
N ILE A 198 -12.49 17.50 6.83
CA ILE A 198 -11.70 18.49 7.59
C ILE A 198 -12.40 19.84 7.52
N TYR A 199 -12.48 20.53 8.66
CA TYR A 199 -13.11 21.85 8.78
C TYR A 199 -12.07 22.87 9.26
N ILE A 200 -12.03 24.05 8.66
CA ILE A 200 -11.06 25.14 8.99
C ILE A 200 -11.77 26.29 9.70
N ASP A 201 -11.45 26.51 10.97
CA ASP A 201 -12.10 27.56 11.79
C ASP A 201 -11.32 28.86 11.67
N ASP A 202 -11.55 29.57 10.55
CA ASP A 202 -10.82 30.80 10.20
C ASP A 202 -10.91 31.86 11.31
N GLU A 203 -12.12 32.07 11.87
CA GLU A 203 -12.34 33.02 12.96
C GLU A 203 -11.51 32.70 14.22
N GLN A 204 -11.32 31.41 14.51
CA GLN A 204 -10.53 30.98 15.67
C GLN A 204 -9.02 31.09 15.40
N LEU A 205 -8.59 30.78 14.18
CA LEU A 205 -7.19 30.96 13.75
C LEU A 205 -6.78 32.44 13.79
N GLU A 206 -7.64 33.33 13.29
CA GLU A 206 -7.45 34.79 13.37
C GLU A 206 -7.37 35.28 14.82
N LYS A 207 -8.27 34.82 15.71
CA LYS A 207 -8.21 35.16 17.15
C LYS A 207 -6.92 34.72 17.84
N LEU A 208 -6.27 33.66 17.34
CA LEU A 208 -4.98 33.18 17.84
C LEU A 208 -3.78 33.88 17.19
N GLY A 209 -4.00 34.87 16.31
CA GLY A 209 -2.96 35.59 15.59
C GLY A 209 -2.30 34.79 14.47
N ILE A 210 -3.00 33.78 13.92
CA ILE A 210 -2.49 32.91 12.86
C ILE A 210 -3.08 33.39 11.52
N GLU A 211 -2.51 34.46 10.97
CA GLU A 211 -3.09 35.15 9.80
C GLU A 211 -2.68 34.50 8.45
N ASN A 212 -1.47 33.92 8.36
CA ASN A 212 -0.95 33.28 7.13
C ASN A 212 -1.08 31.75 7.14
N TYR A 213 -2.17 31.20 7.71
CA TYR A 213 -2.32 29.75 7.85
C TYR A 213 -2.47 29.01 6.51
N GLN A 214 -2.84 29.71 5.44
CA GLN A 214 -3.01 29.13 4.09
C GLN A 214 -1.73 28.45 3.59
N ASP A 215 -0.56 29.02 3.90
CA ASP A 215 0.75 28.44 3.54
C ASP A 215 1.00 27.06 4.17
N TYR A 216 0.36 26.81 5.32
CA TYR A 216 0.51 25.57 6.09
C TYR A 216 -0.64 24.59 5.85
N LEU A 217 -1.69 25.02 5.15
CA LEU A 217 -2.97 24.33 5.12
C LEU A 217 -2.85 22.94 4.50
N VAL A 218 -2.09 22.78 3.42
CA VAL A 218 -1.85 21.46 2.79
C VAL A 218 -1.25 20.49 3.79
N ASN A 219 -0.21 20.92 4.53
CA ASN A 219 0.42 20.08 5.56
C ASN A 219 -0.53 19.79 6.72
N TRP A 220 -1.32 20.78 7.16
CA TRP A 220 -2.27 20.61 8.25
C TRP A 220 -3.43 19.69 7.89
N ILE A 221 -3.89 19.69 6.63
CA ILE A 221 -4.85 18.73 6.09
C ILE A 221 -4.28 17.31 6.16
N SER A 222 -3.06 17.10 5.66
CA SER A 222 -2.39 15.79 5.73
C SER A 222 -2.22 15.31 7.17
N ILE A 223 -1.80 16.19 8.09
CA ILE A 223 -1.67 15.84 9.50
C ILE A 223 -3.03 15.56 10.15
N GLY A 224 -4.06 16.33 9.79
CA GLY A 224 -5.44 16.10 10.24
C GLY A 224 -5.94 14.72 9.83
N TYR A 225 -5.70 14.32 8.58
CA TYR A 225 -5.98 12.97 8.08
C TYR A 225 -5.28 11.90 8.91
N LEU A 226 -3.97 12.00 9.12
CA LEU A 226 -3.21 11.04 9.93
C LEU A 226 -3.76 10.94 11.37
N LYS A 227 -4.13 12.08 11.98
CA LYS A 227 -4.73 12.09 13.32
C LYS A 227 -6.11 11.42 13.36
N MET A 228 -6.89 11.52 12.29
CA MET A 228 -8.15 10.78 12.17
C MET A 228 -7.88 9.28 12.03
N LEU A 229 -6.93 8.88 11.18
CA LEU A 229 -6.54 7.48 11.03
C LEU A 229 -6.13 6.86 12.36
N ILE A 230 -5.27 7.53 13.15
CA ILE A 230 -4.84 7.07 14.48
C ILE A 230 -6.05 6.83 15.39
N LYS A 231 -7.01 7.76 15.42
CA LYS A 231 -8.20 7.63 16.28
C LYS A 231 -9.08 6.46 15.87
N ILE A 232 -9.31 6.29 14.56
CA ILE A 232 -10.13 5.18 14.04
C ILE A 232 -9.43 3.84 14.28
N HIS A 233 -8.14 3.79 14.01
CA HIS A 233 -7.28 2.63 14.24
C HIS A 233 -7.33 2.18 15.70
N ASP A 234 -7.05 3.09 16.64
CA ASP A 234 -7.02 2.77 18.06
C ASP A 234 -8.41 2.33 18.56
N PHE A 235 -9.47 2.90 18.00
CA PHE A 235 -10.84 2.44 18.25
C PHE A 235 -11.04 0.99 17.78
N LEU A 236 -10.67 0.66 16.54
CA LEU A 236 -10.82 -0.68 15.97
C LEU A 236 -9.98 -1.72 16.71
N ILE A 237 -8.75 -1.38 17.13
CA ILE A 237 -7.93 -2.25 17.98
C ILE A 237 -8.69 -2.65 19.26
N ASN A 238 -9.27 -1.67 19.96
CA ASN A 238 -10.01 -1.95 21.19
C ASN A 238 -11.30 -2.73 20.89
N TYR A 239 -12.01 -2.36 19.83
CA TYR A 239 -13.29 -2.95 19.45
C TYR A 239 -13.13 -4.43 19.06
N TYR A 240 -12.07 -4.76 18.32
CA TYR A 240 -11.74 -6.14 17.93
C TYR A 240 -10.92 -6.90 18.97
N ASN A 241 -10.55 -6.26 20.10
CA ASN A 241 -9.70 -6.83 21.14
C ASN A 241 -8.36 -7.37 20.57
N LEU A 242 -7.71 -6.59 19.71
CA LEU A 242 -6.42 -6.94 19.10
C LEU A 242 -5.26 -6.57 20.02
N THR A 243 -4.18 -7.35 19.97
CA THR A 243 -2.94 -7.09 20.71
C THR A 243 -1.94 -6.21 19.93
N LEU A 244 -2.43 -5.38 19.01
CA LEU A 244 -1.62 -4.48 18.20
C LEU A 244 -1.28 -3.20 18.97
N GLU A 245 -0.15 -2.58 18.62
CA GLU A 245 0.24 -1.29 19.20
C GLU A 245 -0.66 -0.16 18.68
N LYS A 246 -1.06 0.74 19.57
CA LYS A 246 -1.83 1.93 19.22
C LYS A 246 -0.97 3.00 18.54
N GLY A 247 -1.62 3.89 17.79
CA GLY A 247 -1.00 5.00 17.09
C GLY A 247 -0.87 4.77 15.59
N LEU A 248 0.11 5.44 15.00
CA LEU A 248 0.37 5.37 13.57
C LEU A 248 1.37 4.22 13.28
N LYS A 249 0.86 2.99 13.31
CA LYS A 249 1.63 1.76 13.16
C LYS A 249 1.32 1.10 11.81
N ILE A 250 2.31 0.37 11.28
CA ILE A 250 2.11 -0.40 10.05
C ILE A 250 1.63 -1.78 10.48
N ASP A 251 0.33 -1.98 10.38
CA ASP A 251 -0.36 -3.26 10.57
C ASP A 251 -1.54 -3.35 9.60
N ASP A 252 -2.15 -4.53 9.52
CA ASP A 252 -3.23 -4.79 8.56
C ASP A 252 -4.44 -3.84 8.74
N VAL A 253 -4.72 -3.37 9.98
CA VAL A 253 -5.82 -2.43 10.23
C VAL A 253 -5.49 -1.06 9.66
N MET A 254 -4.31 -0.51 9.97
CA MET A 254 -3.89 0.79 9.43
C MET A 254 -3.80 0.77 7.90
N LEU A 255 -3.27 -0.32 7.32
CA LEU A 255 -3.18 -0.50 5.86
C LEU A 255 -4.55 -0.43 5.20
N VAL A 256 -5.55 -1.11 5.77
CA VAL A 256 -6.94 -1.04 5.27
C VAL A 256 -7.51 0.37 5.41
N LEU A 257 -7.27 1.05 6.53
CA LEU A 257 -7.76 2.42 6.73
C LEU A 257 -7.17 3.38 5.69
N ILE A 258 -5.88 3.28 5.38
CA ILE A 258 -5.22 4.08 4.34
C ILE A 258 -5.80 3.75 2.94
N ASP A 259 -6.10 2.48 2.69
CA ASP A 259 -6.67 2.01 1.43
C ASP A 259 -8.08 2.55 1.16
N ILE A 260 -8.94 2.60 2.18
CA ILE A 260 -10.37 2.93 2.00
C ILE A 260 -10.74 4.36 2.37
N LEU A 261 -9.92 5.08 3.13
CA LEU A 261 -10.22 6.43 3.61
C LEU A 261 -9.37 7.48 2.90
N ASP A 262 -9.99 8.62 2.64
CA ASP A 262 -9.34 9.83 2.17
C ASP A 262 -9.85 11.05 2.94
N THR A 263 -9.35 12.24 2.59
CA THR A 263 -9.81 13.47 3.23
C THR A 263 -10.10 14.58 2.23
N GLU A 264 -11.05 15.45 2.59
CA GLU A 264 -11.35 16.69 1.87
C GLU A 264 -11.74 17.78 2.87
N VAL A 265 -11.39 19.02 2.54
CA VAL A 265 -11.91 20.19 3.26
C VAL A 265 -13.38 20.36 2.91
N LYS A 266 -14.22 20.54 3.93
CA LYS A 266 -15.66 20.77 3.78
C LYS A 266 -16.06 22.07 4.48
N ASP A 267 -17.18 22.64 4.03
CA ASP A 267 -17.79 23.78 4.71
C ASP A 267 -18.19 23.40 6.14
N PHE A 268 -18.06 24.35 7.07
CA PHE A 268 -18.50 24.16 8.44
C PHE A 268 -19.99 23.78 8.50
N PRO A 269 -20.36 22.66 9.16
CA PRO A 269 -21.74 22.22 9.22
C PRO A 269 -22.61 23.22 10.01
N LYS A 270 -23.74 23.61 9.41
CA LYS A 270 -24.72 24.52 10.04
C LYS A 270 -25.28 23.89 11.32
N GLY A 271 -25.15 24.59 12.45
CA GLY A 271 -25.71 24.16 13.74
C GLY A 271 -24.75 23.38 14.64
N LEU A 272 -23.57 22.98 14.16
CA LEU A 272 -22.50 22.54 15.05
C LEU A 272 -21.95 23.78 15.76
N LYS A 273 -22.02 23.83 17.09
CA LYS A 273 -21.28 24.88 17.82
C LYS A 273 -19.80 24.70 17.46
N LYS A 274 -19.16 25.75 16.94
CA LYS A 274 -17.73 25.78 16.58
C LYS A 274 -16.81 25.31 17.73
N SER A 275 -17.33 25.31 18.96
CA SER A 275 -16.67 24.83 20.18
C SER A 275 -16.87 23.35 20.53
N ILE A 276 -17.63 22.55 19.76
CA ILE A 276 -17.79 21.09 19.98
C ILE A 276 -16.62 20.38 19.29
N GLU A 277 -15.41 20.74 19.70
CA GLU A 277 -14.30 19.83 19.52
C GLU A 277 -14.38 18.75 20.61
N VAL A 278 -14.12 17.50 20.22
CA VAL A 278 -13.69 16.40 21.10
C VAL A 278 -14.73 15.67 21.96
N GLY A 279 -15.96 15.45 21.49
CA GLY A 279 -16.82 14.40 22.05
C GLY A 279 -16.34 13.00 21.66
N LYS A 280 -16.59 11.96 22.48
CA LYS A 280 -16.37 10.55 22.09
C LYS A 280 -17.09 10.19 20.77
N GLU A 281 -18.19 10.87 20.48
CA GLU A 281 -19.06 10.62 19.31
C GLU A 281 -18.48 11.09 17.96
N THR A 282 -17.54 12.06 17.95
CA THR A 282 -16.91 12.61 16.74
C THR A 282 -15.44 12.20 16.58
N SER A 283 -14.91 11.40 17.52
CA SER A 283 -13.49 11.05 17.58
C SER A 283 -13.04 10.30 16.32
N GLY A 284 -12.28 10.96 15.45
CA GLY A 284 -11.75 10.38 14.21
C GLY A 284 -12.69 10.45 13.01
N LYS A 285 -13.96 10.86 13.22
CA LYS A 285 -14.95 11.05 12.14
C LYS A 285 -14.73 12.32 11.35
N CYS A 286 -14.12 13.32 11.96
CA CYS A 286 -13.72 14.58 11.34
C CYS A 286 -12.52 15.18 12.08
N PHE A 287 -11.91 16.19 11.48
CA PHE A 287 -10.86 16.98 12.12
C PHE A 287 -11.13 18.47 11.96
N PHE A 288 -10.86 19.24 13.01
CA PHE A 288 -10.99 20.69 13.00
C PHE A 288 -9.59 21.31 13.05
N ILE A 289 -9.33 22.21 12.11
CA ILE A 289 -8.14 23.05 12.09
C ILE A 289 -8.55 24.39 12.69
N ASN A 290 -8.33 24.54 13.99
CA ASN A 290 -8.65 25.75 14.76
C ASN A 290 -7.45 26.31 15.53
N LYS A 291 -6.27 25.69 15.36
CA LYS A 291 -4.98 26.05 15.94
C LYS A 291 -3.86 25.41 15.13
N ILE A 292 -2.61 25.77 15.44
CA ILE A 292 -1.42 25.14 14.85
C ILE A 292 -1.48 23.62 15.03
N VAL A 293 -1.47 22.89 13.92
CA VAL A 293 -1.55 21.43 13.93
C VAL A 293 -0.15 20.84 14.12
N GLN A 294 0.07 20.20 15.26
CA GLN A 294 1.34 19.57 15.60
C GLN A 294 1.68 18.40 14.66
N PRO A 295 2.92 18.30 14.15
CA PRO A 295 3.37 17.21 13.28
C PRO A 295 3.19 15.81 13.87
N VAL A 296 3.14 14.81 12.98
CA VAL A 296 3.14 13.38 13.34
C VAL A 296 4.36 12.74 12.70
N ALA A 297 5.10 11.94 13.47
CA ALA A 297 6.28 11.24 12.96
C ALA A 297 5.84 10.10 12.00
N LEU A 298 6.49 10.01 10.84
CA LEU A 298 6.28 8.96 9.86
C LEU A 298 7.52 8.08 9.78
N THR A 299 7.31 6.77 9.73
CA THR A 299 8.39 5.86 9.35
C THR A 299 8.64 5.94 7.84
N PRO A 300 9.84 5.58 7.36
CA PRO A 300 10.11 5.50 5.93
C PRO A 300 9.11 4.61 5.18
N GLU A 301 8.76 3.45 5.73
CA GLU A 301 7.85 2.50 5.11
C GLU A 301 6.42 3.05 5.00
N LEU A 302 5.94 3.76 6.03
CA LEU A 302 4.61 4.38 5.99
C LEU A 302 4.58 5.53 4.98
N THR A 303 5.69 6.25 4.84
CA THR A 303 5.84 7.30 3.82
C THR A 303 5.71 6.70 2.42
N LEU A 304 6.32 5.54 2.15
CA LEU A 304 6.18 4.83 0.87
C LEU A 304 4.73 4.41 0.60
N LEU A 305 4.00 3.95 1.61
CA LEU A 305 2.58 3.58 1.47
C LEU A 305 1.70 4.76 1.13
N LEU A 306 1.85 5.88 1.84
CA LEU A 306 1.08 7.10 1.59
C LEU A 306 1.41 7.65 0.20
N GLN A 307 2.68 7.62 -0.20
CA GLN A 307 3.07 7.99 -1.57
C GLN A 307 2.48 7.04 -2.62
N GLY A 308 2.46 5.72 -2.36
CA GLY A 308 1.83 4.74 -3.25
C GLY A 308 0.32 4.99 -3.38
N LYS A 309 -0.34 5.30 -2.27
CA LYS A 309 -1.76 5.70 -2.22
C LYS A 309 -2.02 6.92 -3.11
N ASP A 310 -1.21 7.95 -2.97
CA ASP A 310 -1.43 9.26 -3.60
C ASP A 310 -1.05 9.26 -5.09
N VAL A 311 0.04 8.59 -5.43
CA VAL A 311 0.64 8.63 -6.78
C VAL A 311 0.14 7.50 -7.68
N TYR A 312 -0.19 6.33 -7.11
CA TYR A 312 -0.58 5.14 -7.88
C TYR A 312 -1.98 4.62 -7.54
N ASN A 313 -2.66 5.20 -6.55
CA ASN A 313 -3.94 4.69 -6.04
C ASN A 313 -3.86 3.23 -5.52
N VAL A 314 -2.69 2.80 -5.04
CA VAL A 314 -2.46 1.43 -4.56
C VAL A 314 -1.80 1.44 -3.18
N VAL A 315 -2.36 0.65 -2.27
CA VAL A 315 -1.82 0.41 -0.92
C VAL A 315 -1.49 -1.08 -0.78
N PRO A 316 -0.24 -1.50 -1.01
CA PRO A 316 0.14 -2.90 -0.83
C PRO A 316 0.15 -3.27 0.66
N ARG A 317 -0.12 -4.53 0.98
CA ARG A 317 0.23 -5.09 2.29
C ARG A 317 1.75 -5.25 2.37
N ILE A 318 2.36 -4.88 3.52
CA ILE A 318 3.81 -4.87 3.73
C ILE A 318 4.32 -6.18 4.28
#